data_AF-A0A2N1NNI9-F1
#
_entry.id   AF-A0A2N1NNI9-F1
#
_cell.length_a   1.000
_cell.length_b   1.000
_cell.length_c   1.000
_cell.angle_alpha   90.00
_cell.angle_beta   90.00
_cell.angle_gamma   90.00
#
_symmetry.space_group_name_H-M   'P 1'
#
loop_
_entity.id
_entity.type
_entity.pdbx_description
1 polymer ?
#
loop_
_entity_poly.entity_id
_entity_poly.type
_entity_poly.pdbx_seq_one_letter_code
_entity_poly.pdbx_strand_id
1 'polypeptide(L)'
;MNMITDSQFYNIDDKKKNLHLYSNNPQIIDLTRSILWFKYNIIMSDVFNDTFCYLLFLFIMFLTLPILPILFFTIYLSLKYHFINDIKFKRTLAGRFVQLYFDVAEKFEKFSKYISTSTITPTIIFMIPYIKFVNYPKDYNWFLELIKPQPSPFIETINENIYKTWNGEALINFKWNTYGKYYYAVIWISFMVLLGCFTVAATVPQQYIDKNIQNQLFITSIILGFIHLSFETRQFIYSPKKWIRDFWNIFDLIAYLLPIITSIKCLQTNDMNDHIIQLLSFSCLFLDIKFLLFFRAFESFGLYFEIIINVAKQIIYFLLVLFIIIISFAHAFYILLSPRSDYSFDQYTKNTDPNNPWNMALTLNQVFDNGTMDSFFIQKPDENTNINL
;
A
#
# COMPACT_ATOMS: atom_id res chain seq x y z
N MET A 1 28.96 11.53 -22.46
CA MET A 1 27.92 12.59 -22.43
C MET A 1 28.33 13.57 -23.51
N ASN A 2 27.48 13.82 -24.52
CA ASN A 2 27.84 14.78 -25.57
C ASN A 2 27.31 16.14 -25.15
N MET A 3 28.23 17.07 -24.93
CA MET A 3 27.94 18.45 -24.57
C MET A 3 27.54 19.19 -25.84
N ILE A 4 26.31 19.69 -25.90
CA ILE A 4 25.92 20.68 -26.89
C ILE A 4 25.87 22.00 -26.13
N THR A 5 26.85 22.86 -26.39
CA THR A 5 26.76 24.25 -25.98
C THR A 5 25.79 24.92 -26.94
N ASP A 6 24.64 25.38 -26.43
CA ASP A 6 23.83 26.32 -27.21
C ASP A 6 24.73 27.49 -27.59
N SER A 7 24.89 27.73 -28.89
CA SER A 7 25.64 28.87 -29.39
C SER A 7 24.96 30.14 -28.89
N GLN A 8 25.75 31.13 -28.45
CA GLN A 8 25.26 32.44 -27.99
C GLN A 8 24.58 33.28 -29.10
N PHE A 9 24.23 32.67 -30.24
CA PHE A 9 23.71 33.34 -31.44
C PHE A 9 22.47 32.65 -32.00
N TYR A 10 21.50 32.32 -31.15
CA TYR A 10 20.13 32.16 -31.59
C TYR A 10 19.24 33.20 -30.91
N ASN A 11 19.05 34.31 -31.63
CA ASN A 11 17.93 35.20 -31.40
C ASN A 11 16.67 34.42 -31.81
N ILE A 12 16.04 33.73 -30.86
CA ILE A 12 14.71 33.16 -31.08
C ILE A 12 13.75 34.34 -31.02
N ASP A 13 13.48 34.91 -32.18
CA ASP A 13 12.34 35.80 -32.36
C ASP A 13 11.07 35.14 -31.80
N ASP A 14 10.37 35.93 -31.01
CA ASP A 14 9.05 35.72 -30.43
C ASP A 14 8.21 34.60 -31.06
N LYS A 15 8.13 33.45 -30.36
CA LYS A 15 7.00 32.53 -30.54
C LYS A 15 6.02 32.66 -29.38
N LYS A 16 5.03 33.51 -29.67
CA LYS A 16 3.71 33.70 -29.02
C LYS A 16 3.60 34.84 -28.00
N LYS A 17 3.63 36.06 -28.52
CA LYS A 17 2.62 37.07 -28.18
C LYS A 17 2.03 37.61 -29.48
N ASN A 18 0.70 37.69 -29.52
CA ASN A 18 -0.10 38.46 -30.47
C ASN A 18 -0.14 37.97 -31.93
N LEU A 19 -0.88 36.88 -32.17
CA LEU A 19 -1.66 36.81 -33.40
C LEU A 19 -2.81 37.83 -33.27
N HIS A 20 -2.60 38.98 -33.89
CA HIS A 20 -3.62 39.97 -34.20
C HIS A 20 -4.71 39.29 -35.02
N LEU A 21 -5.85 39.00 -34.39
CA LEU A 21 -7.19 38.80 -34.98
C LEU A 21 -8.11 38.33 -33.84
N TYR A 22 -8.40 39.22 -32.88
CA TYR A 22 -9.58 39.07 -32.03
C TYR A 22 -10.63 40.05 -32.53
N SER A 23 -11.63 39.53 -33.24
CA SER A 23 -12.91 40.22 -33.29
C SER A 23 -13.45 40.26 -31.85
N ASN A 24 -13.86 41.44 -31.40
CA ASN A 24 -14.64 41.59 -30.17
C ASN A 24 -16.04 40.99 -30.42
N ASN A 25 -16.13 39.66 -30.46
CA ASN A 25 -17.38 38.96 -30.27
C ASN A 25 -17.50 38.69 -28.77
N PRO A 26 -18.50 39.24 -28.06
CA PRO A 26 -18.75 38.82 -26.69
C PRO A 26 -18.98 37.31 -26.70
N GLN A 27 -18.13 36.56 -26.00
CA GLN A 27 -18.33 35.13 -25.82
C GLN A 27 -19.65 34.94 -25.07
N ILE A 28 -20.64 34.35 -25.75
CA ILE A 28 -21.87 33.90 -25.11
C ILE A 28 -21.49 32.63 -24.34
N ILE A 29 -21.30 32.77 -23.03
CA ILE A 29 -21.00 31.64 -22.14
C ILE A 29 -22.29 30.84 -21.95
N ASP A 30 -22.28 29.57 -22.36
CA ASP A 30 -23.40 28.65 -22.13
C ASP A 30 -23.49 28.31 -20.62
N LEU A 31 -24.40 29.02 -19.94
CA LEU A 31 -24.62 28.91 -18.50
C LEU A 31 -25.54 27.72 -18.13
N THR A 32 -26.03 26.96 -19.09
CA THR A 32 -27.06 25.92 -18.88
C THR A 32 -26.63 24.88 -17.84
N ARG A 33 -25.34 24.53 -17.81
CA ARG A 33 -24.77 23.54 -16.85
C ARG A 33 -24.63 24.07 -15.43
N SER A 34 -24.65 25.39 -15.23
CA SER A 34 -24.50 26.05 -13.93
C SER A 34 -25.83 26.43 -13.26
N ILE A 35 -26.97 26.09 -13.86
CA ILE A 35 -28.31 26.44 -13.36
C ILE A 35 -28.57 25.83 -11.97
N LEU A 36 -28.17 24.58 -11.75
CA LEU A 36 -28.33 23.91 -10.45
C LEU A 36 -27.49 24.57 -9.36
N TRP A 37 -26.25 24.92 -9.69
CA TRP A 37 -25.36 25.67 -8.81
C TRP A 37 -25.94 27.04 -8.45
N PHE A 38 -26.54 27.73 -9.43
CA PHE A 38 -27.19 29.00 -9.18
C PHE A 38 -28.40 28.88 -8.24
N LYS A 39 -29.27 27.87 -8.45
CA LYS A 39 -30.40 27.57 -7.55
C LYS A 39 -29.95 27.25 -6.13
N TYR A 40 -28.91 26.43 -5.98
CA TYR A 40 -28.32 26.10 -4.68
C TYR A 40 -27.83 27.36 -3.96
N ASN A 41 -27.13 28.25 -4.67
CA ASN A 41 -26.64 29.49 -4.06
C ASN A 41 -27.78 30.42 -3.60
N ILE A 42 -28.90 30.48 -4.33
CA ILE A 42 -30.06 31.26 -3.90
C ILE A 42 -30.63 30.70 -2.60
N ILE A 43 -30.91 29.39 -2.56
CA ILE A 43 -31.48 28.72 -1.38
C ILE A 43 -30.57 28.89 -0.15
N MET A 44 -29.26 28.71 -0.34
CA MET A 44 -28.30 28.80 0.77
C MET A 44 -28.01 30.22 1.21
N SER A 45 -28.28 31.23 0.38
CA SER A 45 -28.09 32.63 0.76
C SER A 45 -29.09 33.10 1.82
N ASP A 46 -30.29 32.51 1.88
CA ASP A 46 -31.31 32.83 2.89
C ASP A 46 -31.00 32.20 4.26
N VAL A 47 -30.22 31.12 4.29
CA VAL A 47 -29.89 30.34 5.51
C VAL A 47 -28.72 30.96 6.29
N PHE A 48 -27.88 31.80 5.67
CA PHE A 48 -26.55 32.18 6.20
C PHE A 48 -26.44 33.58 6.83
N ASN A 49 -27.55 34.21 7.22
CA ASN A 49 -27.53 35.49 7.95
C ASN A 49 -27.32 35.33 9.47
N ASP A 50 -27.24 34.11 9.98
CA ASP A 50 -27.15 33.83 11.42
C ASP A 50 -25.69 33.59 11.88
N THR A 51 -25.28 34.25 12.96
CA THR A 51 -23.91 34.20 13.52
C THR A 51 -23.48 32.81 13.96
N PHE A 52 -24.43 31.95 14.36
CA PHE A 52 -24.15 30.57 14.77
C PHE A 52 -23.72 29.68 13.59
N CYS A 53 -24.36 29.83 12.42
CA CYS A 53 -24.00 29.09 11.21
C CYS A 53 -22.60 29.44 10.70
N TYR A 54 -22.13 30.67 10.95
CA TYR A 54 -20.78 31.11 10.60
C TYR A 54 -19.68 30.46 11.46
N LEU A 55 -19.91 30.27 12.77
CA LEU A 55 -18.96 29.58 13.66
C LEU A 55 -18.89 28.07 13.35
N LEU A 56 -20.03 27.44 13.08
CA LEU A 56 -20.09 26.05 12.63
C LEU A 56 -19.31 25.84 11.32
N PHE A 57 -19.33 26.84 10.44
CA PHE A 57 -18.58 26.82 9.17
C PHE A 57 -17.06 26.87 9.36
N LEU A 58 -16.54 27.75 10.23
CA LEU A 58 -15.10 27.80 10.53
C LEU A 58 -14.60 26.46 11.10
N PHE A 59 -15.43 25.79 11.89
CA PHE A 59 -15.14 24.47 12.43
C PHE A 59 -15.10 23.37 11.35
N ILE A 60 -16.09 23.33 10.45
CA ILE A 60 -16.11 22.38 9.30
C ILE A 60 -14.93 22.63 8.34
N MET A 61 -14.56 23.89 8.12
CA MET A 61 -13.39 24.26 7.31
C MET A 61 -12.08 23.76 7.94
N PHE A 62 -11.93 23.87 9.27
CA PHE A 62 -10.75 23.35 9.96
C PHE A 62 -10.68 21.81 9.90
N LEU A 63 -11.82 21.13 9.99
CA LEU A 63 -11.91 19.66 9.90
C LEU A 63 -11.54 19.13 8.50
N THR A 64 -11.75 19.94 7.46
CA THR A 64 -11.51 19.57 6.05
C THR A 64 -10.11 19.94 5.53
N LEU A 65 -9.27 20.56 6.37
CA LEU A 65 -7.88 20.91 6.07
C LEU A 65 -7.02 19.74 5.53
N PRO A 66 -7.16 18.48 5.99
CA PRO A 66 -6.41 17.34 5.45
C PRO A 66 -6.81 16.96 4.02
N ILE A 67 -8.04 17.29 3.61
CA ILE A 67 -8.66 16.92 2.33
C ILE A 67 -8.58 18.08 1.32
N LEU A 68 -8.01 19.22 1.74
CA LEU A 68 -7.87 20.44 0.95
C LEU A 68 -7.28 20.21 -0.47
N PRO A 69 -6.26 19.34 -0.68
CA PRO A 69 -5.73 19.09 -2.03
C PRO A 69 -6.75 18.44 -2.97
N ILE A 70 -7.58 17.53 -2.45
CA ILE A 70 -8.61 16.82 -3.20
C ILE A 70 -9.77 17.77 -3.51
N LEU A 71 -10.14 18.63 -2.56
CA LEU A 71 -11.16 19.66 -2.73
C LEU A 71 -10.74 20.72 -3.77
N PHE A 72 -9.48 21.12 -3.79
CA PHE A 72 -8.99 22.04 -4.82
C PHE A 72 -8.98 21.41 -6.21
N PHE A 73 -8.64 20.12 -6.32
CA PHE A 73 -8.72 19.39 -7.58
C PHE A 73 -10.16 19.29 -8.11
N THR A 74 -11.13 19.01 -7.23
CA THR A 74 -12.54 18.92 -7.64
C THR A 74 -13.11 20.28 -8.04
N ILE A 75 -12.79 21.36 -7.31
CA ILE A 75 -13.19 22.74 -7.67
C ILE A 75 -12.60 23.14 -9.04
N TYR A 76 -11.31 22.86 -9.27
CA TYR A 76 -10.66 23.11 -10.55
C TYR A 76 -11.36 22.38 -11.71
N LEU A 77 -11.71 21.11 -11.50
CA LEU A 77 -12.39 20.30 -12.51
C LEU A 77 -13.81 20.81 -12.78
N SER A 78 -14.55 21.18 -11.73
CA SER A 78 -15.89 21.78 -11.85
C SER A 78 -15.89 23.14 -12.57
N LEU A 79 -14.86 23.96 -12.36
CA LEU A 79 -14.66 25.23 -13.10
C LEU A 79 -14.33 24.96 -14.57
N LYS A 80 -13.39 24.03 -14.85
CA LYS A 80 -12.97 23.66 -16.21
C LYS A 80 -14.13 23.20 -17.10
N TYR A 81 -15.13 22.55 -16.52
CA TYR A 81 -16.31 22.05 -17.23
C TYR A 81 -17.55 22.95 -17.08
N HIS A 82 -17.39 24.20 -16.61
CA HIS A 82 -18.45 25.21 -16.46
C HIS A 82 -19.63 24.81 -15.56
N PHE A 83 -19.43 23.89 -14.62
CA PHE A 83 -20.46 23.54 -13.62
C PHE A 83 -20.61 24.63 -12.54
N ILE A 84 -19.53 25.34 -12.23
CA ILE A 84 -19.47 26.47 -11.27
C ILE A 84 -19.13 27.73 -12.05
N ASN A 85 -19.85 28.83 -11.80
CA ASN A 85 -19.62 30.13 -12.45
C ASN A 85 -19.50 31.27 -11.44
N ASP A 86 -18.75 32.30 -11.85
CA ASP A 86 -18.14 33.37 -11.01
C ASP A 86 -19.14 34.42 -10.46
N ILE A 87 -20.41 34.34 -10.82
CA ILE A 87 -21.26 35.53 -10.86
C ILE A 87 -21.79 35.97 -9.48
N LYS A 88 -21.76 35.13 -8.44
CA LYS A 88 -22.17 35.52 -7.07
C LYS A 88 -21.46 34.71 -5.96
N PHE A 89 -20.17 34.95 -5.74
CA PHE A 89 -19.43 34.29 -4.65
C PHE A 89 -19.67 34.88 -3.25
N LYS A 90 -20.17 36.13 -3.17
CA LYS A 90 -20.08 36.93 -1.95
C LYS A 90 -21.04 36.56 -0.80
N ARG A 91 -22.02 35.67 -1.02
CA ARG A 91 -23.13 35.44 -0.04
C ARG A 91 -23.43 33.99 0.34
N THR A 92 -22.63 33.00 -0.08
CA THR A 92 -22.90 31.58 0.21
C THR A 92 -21.67 30.83 0.71
N LEU A 93 -21.90 29.73 1.45
CA LEU A 93 -20.86 28.87 2.04
C LEU A 93 -19.94 28.27 0.96
N ALA A 94 -20.53 27.64 -0.05
CA ALA A 94 -19.77 27.04 -1.14
C ALA A 94 -19.09 28.11 -2.01
N GLY A 95 -19.67 29.31 -2.09
CA GLY A 95 -19.06 30.42 -2.80
C GLY A 95 -17.81 30.99 -2.12
N ARG A 96 -17.82 31.10 -0.78
CA ARG A 96 -16.62 31.51 -0.01
C ARG A 96 -15.48 30.50 -0.11
N PHE A 97 -15.78 29.20 -0.16
CA PHE A 97 -14.77 28.16 -0.39
C PHE A 97 -14.09 28.29 -1.77
N VAL A 98 -14.88 28.53 -2.82
CA VAL A 98 -14.34 28.74 -4.16
C VAL A 98 -13.55 30.06 -4.23
N GLN A 99 -13.97 31.10 -3.51
CA GLN A 99 -13.20 32.34 -3.39
C GLN A 99 -11.84 32.13 -2.70
N LEU A 100 -11.80 31.34 -1.62
CA LEU A 100 -10.54 30.94 -0.97
C LEU A 100 -9.62 30.16 -1.92
N TYR A 101 -10.18 29.29 -2.77
CA TYR A 101 -9.40 28.64 -3.84
C TYR A 101 -8.76 29.67 -4.77
N PHE A 102 -9.52 30.65 -5.26
CA PHE A 102 -8.97 31.69 -6.14
C PHE A 102 -7.91 32.55 -5.45
N ASP A 103 -8.11 32.95 -4.18
CA ASP A 103 -7.13 33.73 -3.41
C ASP A 103 -5.83 32.95 -3.18
N VAL A 104 -5.94 31.64 -2.87
CA VAL A 104 -4.78 30.76 -2.71
C VAL A 104 -4.09 30.51 -4.05
N ALA A 105 -4.85 30.26 -5.12
CA ALA A 105 -4.32 30.05 -6.46
C ALA A 105 -3.60 31.29 -6.99
N GLU A 106 -4.17 32.49 -6.82
CA GLU A 106 -3.53 33.75 -7.22
C GLU A 106 -2.25 34.00 -6.41
N LYS A 107 -2.26 33.74 -5.09
CA LYS A 107 -1.04 33.81 -4.26
C LYS A 107 0.00 32.79 -4.72
N PHE A 108 -0.41 31.57 -5.06
CA PHE A 108 0.48 30.54 -5.59
C PHE A 108 1.06 30.93 -6.95
N GLU A 109 0.26 31.55 -7.83
CA GLU A 109 0.72 32.04 -9.13
C GLU A 109 1.68 33.22 -8.98
N LYS A 110 1.40 34.15 -8.05
CA LYS A 110 2.34 35.24 -7.70
C LYS A 110 3.63 34.70 -7.11
N PHE A 111 3.55 33.74 -6.18
CA PHE A 111 4.70 33.08 -5.56
C PHE A 111 5.48 32.27 -6.58
N SER A 112 4.82 31.54 -7.49
CA SER A 112 5.48 30.82 -8.56
C SER A 112 6.17 31.78 -9.51
N LYS A 113 5.58 32.93 -9.84
CA LYS A 113 6.23 33.99 -10.64
C LYS A 113 7.45 34.57 -9.94
N TYR A 114 7.38 34.75 -8.62
CA TYR A 114 8.49 35.24 -7.80
C TYR A 114 9.64 34.23 -7.68
N ILE A 115 9.33 32.93 -7.67
CA ILE A 115 10.32 31.84 -7.76
C ILE A 115 10.83 31.67 -9.20
N SER A 116 9.98 31.90 -10.20
CA SER A 116 10.24 31.63 -11.62
C SER A 116 10.81 32.83 -12.37
N THR A 117 11.11 33.94 -11.70
CA THR A 117 12.03 34.96 -12.25
C THR A 117 13.45 34.39 -12.24
N SER A 118 13.66 33.31 -13.00
CA SER A 118 14.98 32.86 -13.40
C SER A 118 15.50 33.88 -14.41
N THR A 119 16.53 34.62 -14.02
CA THR A 119 17.46 35.24 -14.96
C THR A 119 17.80 34.21 -16.03
N ILE A 120 17.69 34.57 -17.32
CA ILE A 120 18.06 33.66 -18.43
C ILE A 120 19.58 33.46 -18.35
N THR A 121 20.00 32.49 -17.57
CA THR A 121 21.38 32.03 -17.50
C THR A 121 21.63 31.13 -18.70
N PRO A 122 22.75 31.28 -19.42
CA PRO A 122 23.10 30.35 -20.49
C PRO A 122 23.09 28.92 -19.94
N THR A 123 22.22 28.08 -20.50
CA THR A 123 22.06 26.68 -20.11
C THR A 123 22.84 25.79 -21.06
N ILE A 124 23.72 24.94 -20.53
CA ILE A 124 24.38 23.89 -21.29
C ILE A 124 23.45 22.68 -21.30
N ILE A 125 23.01 22.25 -22.49
CA ILE A 125 22.15 21.08 -22.64
C ILE A 125 23.03 19.87 -22.93
N PHE A 126 23.05 18.94 -21.99
CA PHE A 126 23.72 17.66 -22.19
C PHE A 126 22.76 16.65 -22.80
N MET A 127 23.21 15.99 -23.87
CA MET A 127 22.40 15.03 -24.59
C MET A 127 22.81 13.59 -24.21
N ILE A 128 21.81 12.79 -23.85
CA ILE A 128 21.96 11.37 -23.50
C ILE A 128 21.92 10.53 -24.79
N PRO A 129 22.88 9.63 -25.05
CA PRO A 129 22.96 8.87 -26.30
C PRO A 129 21.92 7.73 -26.42
N TYR A 130 21.06 7.53 -25.42
CA TYR A 130 20.02 6.49 -25.40
C TYR A 130 18.79 6.88 -26.23
N ILE A 131 18.99 6.99 -27.54
CA ILE A 131 17.95 7.35 -28.51
C ILE A 131 16.86 6.27 -28.50
N LYS A 132 15.58 6.68 -28.54
CA LYS A 132 14.36 5.84 -28.43
C LYS A 132 14.06 5.21 -27.06
N PHE A 133 14.92 5.35 -26.06
CA PHE A 133 14.64 4.78 -24.72
C PHE A 133 13.52 5.53 -23.99
N VAL A 134 13.19 6.73 -24.46
CA VAL A 134 12.08 7.59 -24.01
C VAL A 134 10.87 7.47 -24.93
N ASN A 135 11.01 6.89 -26.12
CA ASN A 135 9.92 6.83 -27.10
C ASN A 135 8.96 5.69 -26.77
N TYR A 136 7.68 6.05 -26.67
CA TYR A 136 6.57 5.11 -26.62
C TYR A 136 5.95 4.98 -28.02
N PRO A 137 5.28 3.85 -28.32
CA PRO A 137 4.58 3.67 -29.59
C PRO A 137 3.57 4.80 -29.82
N LYS A 138 3.50 5.32 -31.06
CA LYS A 138 2.55 6.37 -31.46
C LYS A 138 1.10 5.88 -31.40
N ASP A 139 0.88 4.64 -31.81
CA ASP A 139 -0.45 4.03 -31.84
C ASP A 139 -0.72 3.36 -30.49
N TYR A 140 -1.26 4.16 -29.58
CA TYR A 140 -1.54 3.75 -28.21
C TYR A 140 -2.98 3.22 -28.07
N ASN A 141 -3.12 1.93 -27.74
CA ASN A 141 -4.41 1.34 -27.41
C ASN A 141 -4.46 1.02 -25.92
N TRP A 142 -5.20 1.86 -25.17
CA TRP A 142 -5.33 1.77 -23.72
C TRP A 142 -5.84 0.40 -23.23
N PHE A 143 -6.77 -0.23 -23.95
CA PHE A 143 -7.34 -1.52 -23.54
C PHE A 143 -6.35 -2.67 -23.71
N LEU A 144 -5.61 -2.68 -24.82
CA LEU A 144 -4.54 -3.67 -25.04
C LEU A 144 -3.39 -3.47 -24.05
N GLU A 145 -3.10 -2.24 -23.64
CA GLU A 145 -2.06 -1.95 -22.66
C GLU A 145 -2.41 -2.49 -21.26
N LEU A 146 -3.70 -2.53 -20.92
CA LEU A 146 -4.17 -3.09 -19.65
C LEU A 146 -3.85 -4.59 -19.52
N ILE A 147 -3.89 -5.33 -20.64
CA ILE A 147 -3.66 -6.78 -20.69
C ILE A 147 -2.20 -7.12 -21.04
N LYS A 148 -1.63 -6.44 -22.03
CA LYS A 148 -0.28 -6.70 -22.56
C LYS A 148 0.38 -5.40 -23.06
N PRO A 149 1.16 -4.71 -22.21
CA PRO A 149 1.85 -3.49 -22.62
C PRO A 149 2.90 -3.79 -23.71
N GLN A 150 3.04 -2.89 -24.68
CA GLN A 150 4.10 -3.01 -25.68
C GLN A 150 5.45 -2.76 -25.01
N PRO A 151 6.47 -3.60 -25.29
CA PRO A 151 7.79 -3.37 -24.75
C PRO A 151 8.37 -2.06 -25.30
N SER A 152 8.99 -1.27 -24.42
CA SER A 152 9.83 -0.16 -24.86
C SER A 152 11.23 -0.68 -25.16
N PRO A 153 11.99 -0.04 -26.09
CA PRO A 153 13.38 -0.41 -26.36
C PRO A 153 14.25 -0.43 -25.09
N PHE A 154 13.90 0.39 -24.09
CA PHE A 154 14.55 0.39 -22.79
C PHE A 154 14.40 -0.95 -22.04
N ILE A 155 13.21 -1.56 -22.03
CA ILE A 155 12.97 -2.83 -21.33
C ILE A 155 13.69 -3.98 -22.03
N GLU A 156 13.75 -3.94 -23.37
CA GLU A 156 14.36 -5.00 -24.17
C GLU A 156 15.89 -5.00 -24.10
N THR A 157 16.50 -3.82 -23.96
CA THR A 157 17.97 -3.65 -24.07
C THR A 157 18.65 -3.29 -22.75
N ILE A 158 17.93 -3.35 -21.63
CA ILE A 158 18.48 -2.98 -20.33
C ILE A 158 19.67 -3.88 -19.97
N ASN A 159 20.80 -3.25 -19.66
CA ASN A 159 22.03 -3.91 -19.23
C ASN A 159 22.47 -3.26 -17.91
N GLU A 160 23.02 -4.05 -16.99
CA GLU A 160 23.56 -3.60 -15.71
C GLU A 160 24.53 -2.41 -15.87
N ASN A 161 25.29 -2.39 -16.97
CA ASN A 161 26.23 -1.30 -17.27
C ASN A 161 25.54 0.08 -17.39
N ILE A 162 24.25 0.14 -17.74
CA ILE A 162 23.51 1.40 -17.82
C ILE A 162 23.49 2.09 -16.45
N TYR A 163 23.26 1.33 -15.37
CA TYR A 163 23.20 1.86 -14.00
C TYR A 163 24.55 2.37 -13.47
N LYS A 164 25.67 2.01 -14.13
CA LYS A 164 27.02 2.46 -13.76
C LYS A 164 27.41 3.78 -14.43
N THR A 165 26.61 4.28 -15.38
CA THR A 165 26.95 5.48 -16.16
C THR A 165 26.09 6.68 -15.80
N TRP A 166 26.67 7.88 -15.87
CA TRP A 166 25.94 9.15 -15.62
C TRP A 166 24.80 9.37 -16.62
N ASN A 167 24.98 8.91 -17.86
CA ASN A 167 23.93 8.91 -18.88
C ASN A 167 22.73 8.04 -18.46
N GLY A 168 22.99 6.89 -17.84
CA GLY A 168 21.95 5.97 -17.39
C GLY A 168 21.24 6.52 -16.15
N GLU A 169 21.99 7.06 -15.19
CA GLU A 169 21.43 7.75 -14.02
C GLU A 169 20.50 8.89 -14.44
N ALA A 170 20.94 9.76 -15.36
CA ALA A 170 20.12 10.85 -15.89
C ALA A 170 18.84 10.35 -16.58
N LEU A 171 18.92 9.23 -17.32
CA LEU A 171 17.75 8.60 -17.94
C LEU A 171 16.76 8.04 -16.91
N ILE A 172 17.25 7.35 -15.87
CA ILE A 172 16.41 6.81 -14.79
C ILE A 172 15.75 7.95 -14.02
N ASN A 173 16.52 8.98 -13.65
CA ASN A 173 16.01 10.16 -12.97
C ASN A 173 14.94 10.88 -13.79
N PHE A 174 15.13 11.01 -15.11
CA PHE A 174 14.13 11.56 -15.99
C PHE A 174 12.83 10.74 -15.97
N LYS A 175 12.92 9.42 -16.16
CA LYS A 175 11.74 8.52 -16.17
C LYS A 175 11.00 8.51 -14.83
N TRP A 176 11.74 8.41 -13.73
CA TRP A 176 11.19 8.44 -12.38
C TRP A 176 10.48 9.76 -12.08
N ASN A 177 11.10 10.90 -12.42
CA ASN A 177 10.51 12.22 -12.18
C ASN A 177 9.35 12.56 -13.09
N THR A 178 9.33 12.05 -14.32
CA THR A 178 8.28 12.34 -15.30
C THR A 178 7.01 11.55 -15.00
N TYR A 179 7.12 10.26 -14.71
CA TYR A 179 5.95 9.40 -14.51
C TYR A 179 6.11 8.37 -13.39
N GLY A 180 7.31 7.81 -13.18
CA GLY A 180 7.51 6.67 -12.27
C GLY A 180 7.01 6.94 -10.85
N LYS A 181 7.35 8.09 -10.27
CA LYS A 181 6.95 8.46 -8.91
C LYS A 181 5.44 8.62 -8.75
N TYR A 182 4.74 9.11 -9.78
CA TYR A 182 3.29 9.31 -9.72
C TYR A 182 2.55 7.99 -9.82
N TYR A 183 2.94 7.11 -10.76
CA TYR A 183 2.36 5.77 -10.86
C TYR A 183 2.60 4.97 -9.58
N TYR A 184 3.83 5.01 -9.07
CA TYR A 184 4.19 4.35 -7.82
C TYR A 184 3.36 4.89 -6.65
N ALA A 185 3.22 6.21 -6.51
CA ALA A 185 2.42 6.82 -5.45
C ALA A 185 0.94 6.41 -5.53
N VAL A 186 0.35 6.33 -6.72
CA VAL A 186 -1.04 5.88 -6.90
C VAL A 186 -1.23 4.43 -6.47
N ILE A 187 -0.31 3.53 -6.85
CA ILE A 187 -0.35 2.12 -6.43
C ILE A 187 -0.17 2.02 -4.91
N TRP A 188 0.76 2.79 -4.34
CA TRP A 188 1.00 2.77 -2.90
C TRP A 188 -0.20 3.31 -2.11
N ILE A 189 -0.81 4.42 -2.52
CA ILE A 189 -2.00 4.98 -1.86
C ILE A 189 -3.18 4.01 -1.95
N SER A 190 -3.44 3.41 -3.12
CA SER A 190 -4.54 2.44 -3.25
C SER A 190 -4.30 1.19 -2.40
N PHE A 191 -3.04 0.78 -2.22
CA PHE A 191 -2.67 -0.28 -1.28
C PHE A 191 -2.89 0.14 0.18
N MET A 192 -2.58 1.37 0.56
CA MET A 192 -2.84 1.87 1.92
C MET A 192 -4.35 1.88 2.24
N VAL A 193 -5.20 2.19 1.25
CA VAL A 193 -6.66 2.07 1.41
C VAL A 193 -7.07 0.60 1.60
N LEU A 194 -6.50 -0.33 0.82
CA LEU A 194 -6.74 -1.77 1.01
C LEU A 194 -6.35 -2.23 2.41
N LEU A 195 -5.13 -1.88 2.85
CA LEU A 195 -4.62 -2.22 4.18
C LEU A 195 -5.52 -1.64 5.27
N GLY A 196 -5.89 -0.36 5.16
CA GLY A 196 -6.77 0.30 6.13
C GLY A 196 -8.16 -0.35 6.18
N CYS A 197 -8.80 -0.60 5.04
CA CYS A 197 -10.12 -1.24 5.00
C CYS A 197 -10.10 -2.63 5.61
N PHE A 198 -9.10 -3.45 5.25
CA PHE A 198 -9.01 -4.83 5.73
C PHE A 198 -8.68 -4.89 7.23
N THR A 199 -7.71 -4.10 7.69
CA THR A 199 -7.30 -4.07 9.11
C THR A 199 -8.42 -3.55 10.01
N VAL A 200 -9.14 -2.50 9.61
CA VAL A 200 -10.30 -2.00 10.36
C VAL A 200 -11.40 -3.06 10.43
N ALA A 201 -11.71 -3.72 9.31
CA ALA A 201 -12.70 -4.79 9.28
C ALA A 201 -12.30 -6.01 10.13
N ALA A 202 -11.00 -6.30 10.22
CA ALA A 202 -10.45 -7.43 10.96
C ALA A 202 -10.34 -7.19 12.47
N THR A 203 -9.97 -5.98 12.88
CA THR A 203 -9.57 -5.69 14.27
C THR A 203 -10.67 -5.07 15.12
N VAL A 204 -11.56 -4.29 14.50
CA VAL A 204 -12.57 -3.55 15.26
C VAL A 204 -13.74 -4.47 15.59
N PRO A 205 -14.07 -4.69 16.88
CA PRO A 205 -15.13 -5.59 17.25
C PRO A 205 -16.50 -5.01 16.89
N GLN A 206 -17.49 -5.88 16.67
CA GLN A 206 -18.86 -5.53 16.27
C GLN A 206 -19.57 -4.56 17.23
N GLN A 207 -19.05 -4.38 18.44
CA GLN A 207 -19.55 -3.39 19.40
C GLN A 207 -19.31 -1.93 18.94
N TYR A 208 -18.27 -1.67 18.13
CA TYR A 208 -17.93 -0.32 17.68
C TYR A 208 -18.22 -0.08 16.19
N ILE A 209 -18.35 -1.13 15.38
CA ILE A 209 -18.68 -1.03 13.94
C ILE A 209 -19.90 -1.89 13.64
N ASP A 210 -20.88 -1.27 12.98
CA ASP A 210 -22.06 -1.97 12.49
C ASP A 210 -21.67 -3.05 11.47
N LYS A 211 -22.36 -4.20 11.53
CA LYS A 211 -22.08 -5.36 10.66
C LYS A 211 -22.21 -5.00 9.18
N ASN A 212 -23.10 -4.08 8.82
CA ASN A 212 -23.23 -3.62 7.43
C ASN A 212 -21.99 -2.86 6.96
N ILE A 213 -21.44 -1.98 7.81
CA ILE A 213 -20.21 -1.23 7.51
C ILE A 213 -19.02 -2.20 7.41
N GLN A 214 -18.91 -3.15 8.34
CA GLN A 214 -17.86 -4.17 8.30
C GLN A 214 -17.92 -4.98 6.98
N ASN A 215 -19.11 -5.38 6.55
CA ASN A 215 -19.31 -6.06 5.27
C ASN A 215 -18.90 -5.19 4.08
N GLN A 216 -19.24 -3.89 4.09
CA GLN A 216 -18.80 -2.96 3.04
C GLN A 216 -17.28 -2.82 2.99
N LEU A 217 -16.59 -2.82 4.13
CA LEU A 217 -15.13 -2.80 4.18
C LEU A 217 -14.51 -4.07 3.61
N PHE A 218 -15.07 -5.25 3.89
CA PHE A 218 -14.64 -6.50 3.27
C PHE A 218 -14.88 -6.52 1.76
N ILE A 219 -16.05 -6.06 1.29
CA ILE A 219 -16.35 -5.94 -0.15
C ILE A 219 -15.34 -4.99 -0.83
N THR A 220 -15.06 -3.85 -0.19
CA THR A 220 -14.05 -2.89 -0.68
C THR A 220 -12.67 -3.52 -0.74
N SER A 221 -12.29 -4.29 0.28
CA SER A 221 -11.01 -5.01 0.33
C SER A 221 -10.90 -6.06 -0.78
N ILE A 222 -11.99 -6.75 -1.13
CA ILE A 222 -12.03 -7.69 -2.27
C ILE A 222 -11.76 -6.94 -3.58
N ILE A 223 -12.48 -5.84 -3.83
CA ILE A 223 -12.35 -5.05 -5.07
C ILE A 223 -10.92 -4.51 -5.21
N LEU A 224 -10.38 -3.90 -4.15
CA LEU A 224 -9.01 -3.36 -4.16
C LEU A 224 -7.96 -4.47 -4.28
N GLY A 225 -8.18 -5.62 -3.63
CA GLY A 225 -7.33 -6.80 -3.77
C GLY A 225 -7.26 -7.30 -5.22
N PHE A 226 -8.40 -7.40 -5.91
CA PHE A 226 -8.43 -7.78 -7.33
C PHE A 226 -7.74 -6.76 -8.25
N ILE A 227 -7.85 -5.46 -7.94
CA ILE A 227 -7.13 -4.42 -8.68
C ILE A 227 -5.62 -4.64 -8.57
N HIS A 228 -5.10 -4.87 -7.36
CA HIS A 228 -3.67 -5.15 -7.16
C HIS A 228 -3.24 -6.47 -7.80
N LEU A 229 -4.06 -7.52 -7.72
CA LEU A 229 -3.82 -8.81 -8.36
C LEU A 229 -3.73 -8.70 -9.89
N SER A 230 -4.46 -7.76 -10.50
CA SER A 230 -4.40 -7.51 -11.94
C SER A 230 -3.00 -7.08 -12.39
N PHE A 231 -2.27 -6.31 -11.57
CA PHE A 231 -0.91 -5.89 -11.87
C PHE A 231 0.05 -7.07 -11.87
N GLU A 232 -0.08 -8.00 -10.92
CA GLU A 232 0.73 -9.23 -10.87
C GLU A 232 0.41 -10.18 -12.03
N THR A 233 -0.87 -10.33 -12.36
CA THR A 233 -1.31 -11.13 -13.51
C THR A 233 -0.70 -10.61 -14.81
N ARG A 234 -0.62 -9.29 -14.99
CA ARG A 234 0.03 -8.67 -16.15
C ARG A 234 1.53 -8.99 -16.22
N GLN A 235 2.23 -8.94 -15.09
CA GLN A 235 3.66 -9.29 -15.05
C GLN A 235 3.89 -10.76 -15.40
N PHE A 236 3.01 -11.63 -14.91
CA PHE A 236 3.01 -13.06 -15.22
C PHE A 236 2.77 -13.32 -16.72
N ILE A 237 1.77 -12.66 -17.33
CA ILE A 237 1.48 -12.77 -18.78
C ILE A 237 2.68 -12.32 -19.61
N TYR A 238 3.35 -11.24 -19.21
CA TYR A 238 4.47 -10.68 -19.96
C TYR A 238 5.69 -11.59 -19.94
N SER A 239 6.05 -12.17 -18.79
CA SER A 239 7.25 -13.01 -18.66
C SER A 239 7.11 -14.11 -17.58
N PRO A 240 6.37 -15.20 -17.84
CA PRO A 240 5.99 -16.16 -16.80
C PRO A 240 7.19 -16.85 -16.15
N LYS A 241 8.20 -17.24 -16.94
CA LYS A 241 9.43 -17.88 -16.41
C LYS A 241 10.22 -16.96 -15.47
N LYS A 242 10.33 -15.67 -15.81
CA LYS A 242 11.02 -14.69 -14.97
C LYS A 242 10.22 -14.41 -13.71
N TRP A 243 8.89 -14.31 -13.85
CA TRP A 243 7.98 -14.05 -12.76
C TRP A 243 8.03 -15.16 -11.69
N ILE A 244 7.94 -16.44 -12.08
CA ILE A 244 7.95 -17.59 -11.14
C ILE A 244 9.28 -17.71 -10.39
N ARG A 245 10.40 -17.31 -11.01
CA ARG A 245 11.73 -17.42 -10.37
C ARG A 245 11.97 -16.30 -9.33
N ASP A 246 11.20 -15.23 -9.37
CA ASP A 246 11.32 -14.14 -8.42
C ASP A 246 10.47 -14.42 -7.19
N PHE A 247 11.15 -14.61 -6.06
CA PHE A 247 10.51 -14.85 -4.76
C PHE A 247 9.51 -13.74 -4.40
N TRP A 248 9.83 -12.48 -4.72
CA TRP A 248 8.99 -11.35 -4.35
C TRP A 248 7.64 -11.35 -5.07
N ASN A 249 7.60 -11.80 -6.32
CA ASN A 249 6.36 -11.88 -7.08
C ASN A 249 5.40 -12.94 -6.52
N ILE A 250 5.93 -14.08 -6.06
CA ILE A 250 5.14 -15.13 -5.39
C ILE A 250 4.61 -14.58 -4.06
N PHE A 251 5.45 -13.90 -3.29
CA PHE A 251 5.04 -13.28 -2.04
C PHE A 251 3.92 -12.26 -2.27
N ASP A 252 4.06 -11.38 -3.27
CA ASP A 252 3.07 -10.37 -3.63
C ASP A 252 1.72 -11.01 -4.03
N LEU A 253 1.75 -12.09 -4.81
CA LEU A 253 0.54 -12.86 -5.15
C LEU A 253 -0.18 -13.35 -3.88
N ILE A 254 0.56 -13.96 -2.96
CA ILE A 254 0.00 -14.50 -1.71
C ILE A 254 -0.56 -13.37 -0.84
N ALA A 255 0.18 -12.26 -0.73
CA ALA A 255 -0.21 -11.11 0.07
C ALA A 255 -1.52 -10.45 -0.40
N TYR A 256 -1.86 -10.53 -1.69
CA TYR A 256 -3.15 -10.06 -2.21
C TYR A 256 -4.24 -11.14 -2.19
N LEU A 257 -3.91 -12.40 -2.44
CA LEU A 257 -4.89 -13.50 -2.44
C LEU A 257 -5.45 -13.80 -1.04
N LEU A 258 -4.61 -13.80 -0.01
CA LEU A 258 -5.02 -14.10 1.37
C LEU A 258 -6.13 -13.16 1.88
N PRO A 259 -6.00 -11.81 1.78
CA PRO A 259 -7.05 -10.86 2.11
C PRO A 259 -8.35 -11.03 1.31
N ILE A 260 -8.27 -11.45 0.04
CA ILE A 260 -9.46 -11.69 -0.78
C ILE A 260 -10.21 -12.92 -0.25
N ILE A 261 -9.49 -14.03 -0.04
CA ILE A 261 -10.09 -15.29 0.43
C ILE A 261 -10.68 -15.11 1.84
N THR A 262 -9.96 -14.43 2.73
CA THR A 262 -10.49 -14.10 4.07
C THR A 262 -11.74 -13.26 4.00
N SER A 263 -11.73 -12.17 3.23
CA SER A 263 -12.89 -11.30 3.10
C SER A 263 -14.10 -12.06 2.58
N ILE A 264 -13.93 -12.95 1.60
CA ILE A 264 -15.02 -13.80 1.08
C ILE A 264 -15.54 -14.73 2.18
N LYS A 265 -14.66 -15.41 2.91
CA LYS A 265 -15.06 -16.31 4.01
C LYS A 265 -15.77 -15.58 5.14
N CYS A 266 -15.33 -14.36 5.48
CA CYS A 266 -15.95 -13.51 6.49
C CYS A 266 -17.34 -13.01 6.07
N LEU A 267 -17.56 -12.81 4.77
CA LEU A 267 -18.89 -12.44 4.25
C LEU A 267 -19.86 -13.62 4.18
N GLN A 268 -19.35 -14.84 3.96
CA GLN A 268 -20.16 -16.05 3.86
C GLN A 268 -20.58 -16.60 5.22
N THR A 269 -19.74 -16.44 6.24
CA THR A 269 -19.96 -17.03 7.57
C THR A 269 -20.38 -15.93 8.53
N ASN A 270 -21.52 -16.11 9.21
CA ASN A 270 -21.99 -15.13 10.19
C ASN A 270 -21.26 -15.22 11.54
N ASP A 271 -20.69 -16.38 11.85
CA ASP A 271 -19.99 -16.65 13.10
C ASP A 271 -18.47 -16.69 12.87
N MET A 272 -17.75 -15.99 13.74
CA MET A 272 -16.29 -15.97 13.76
C MET A 272 -15.78 -17.30 14.33
N ASN A 273 -15.38 -18.22 13.45
CA ASN A 273 -14.68 -19.44 13.83
C ASN A 273 -13.19 -19.17 14.11
N ASP A 274 -12.56 -19.95 14.98
CA ASP A 274 -11.12 -19.83 15.29
C ASP A 274 -10.23 -19.89 14.03
N HIS A 275 -10.59 -20.72 13.06
CA HIS A 275 -9.90 -20.80 11.77
C HIS A 275 -10.01 -19.51 10.94
N ILE A 276 -11.11 -18.76 11.05
CA ILE A 276 -11.30 -17.49 10.36
C ILE A 276 -10.44 -16.42 11.03
N ILE A 277 -10.37 -16.42 12.36
CA ILE A 277 -9.50 -15.52 13.14
C ILE A 277 -8.03 -15.75 12.80
N GLN A 278 -7.60 -17.02 12.70
CA GLN A 278 -6.25 -17.35 12.25
C GLN A 278 -5.98 -16.80 10.84
N LEU A 279 -6.91 -17.00 9.91
CA LEU A 279 -6.74 -16.55 8.53
C LEU A 279 -6.72 -15.02 8.41
N LEU A 280 -7.54 -14.31 9.19
CA LEU A 280 -7.52 -12.84 9.34
C LEU A 280 -6.16 -12.36 9.85
N SER A 281 -5.62 -13.03 10.87
CA SER A 281 -4.32 -12.70 11.48
C SER A 281 -3.18 -12.88 10.48
N PHE A 282 -3.14 -14.01 9.77
CA PHE A 282 -2.14 -14.24 8.72
C PHE A 282 -2.29 -13.24 7.56
N SER A 283 -3.51 -12.91 7.16
CA SER A 283 -3.74 -11.94 6.09
C SER A 283 -3.27 -10.54 6.46
N CYS A 284 -3.50 -10.10 7.71
CA CYS A 284 -2.95 -8.83 8.21
C CYS A 284 -1.42 -8.86 8.18
N LEU A 285 -0.80 -9.92 8.70
CA LEU A 285 0.66 -10.06 8.71
C LEU A 285 1.27 -9.97 7.30
N PHE A 286 0.67 -10.65 6.32
CA PHE A 286 1.17 -10.60 4.94
C PHE A 286 0.99 -9.22 4.31
N LEU A 287 -0.13 -8.54 4.57
CA LEU A 287 -0.35 -7.16 4.13
C LEU A 287 0.65 -6.20 4.79
N ASP A 288 0.94 -6.35 6.08
CA ASP A 288 1.91 -5.51 6.80
C ASP A 288 3.34 -5.72 6.27
N ILE A 289 3.74 -6.96 6.02
CA ILE A 289 5.03 -7.23 5.37
C ILE A 289 5.05 -6.64 3.96
N LYS A 290 3.95 -6.76 3.20
CA LYS A 290 3.84 -6.15 1.87
C LYS A 290 3.93 -4.61 1.94
N PHE A 291 3.33 -4.00 2.95
CA PHE A 291 3.48 -2.57 3.22
C PHE A 291 4.96 -2.19 3.40
N LEU A 292 5.72 -2.97 4.18
CA LEU A 292 7.15 -2.75 4.36
C LEU A 292 7.91 -2.80 3.03
N LEU A 293 7.57 -3.73 2.13
CA LEU A 293 8.25 -3.87 0.83
C LEU A 293 8.08 -2.67 -0.10
N PHE A 294 7.04 -1.84 0.10
CA PHE A 294 6.97 -0.58 -0.64
C PHE A 294 8.17 0.31 -0.35
N PHE A 295 8.69 0.32 0.88
CA PHE A 295 9.81 1.19 1.23
C PHE A 295 11.10 0.92 0.43
N ARG A 296 11.23 -0.26 -0.19
CA ARG A 296 12.37 -0.61 -1.06
C ARG A 296 12.60 0.40 -2.20
N ALA A 297 11.55 1.09 -2.66
CA ALA A 297 11.66 2.08 -3.73
C ALA A 297 12.31 3.41 -3.30
N PHE A 298 12.35 3.71 -1.99
CA PHE A 298 12.97 4.93 -1.48
C PHE A 298 14.45 4.67 -1.21
N GLU A 299 15.32 5.56 -1.69
CA GLU A 299 16.78 5.43 -1.58
C GLU A 299 17.25 5.21 -0.13
N SER A 300 16.70 5.98 0.83
CA SER A 300 17.06 5.87 2.25
C SER A 300 16.77 4.49 2.85
N PHE A 301 15.71 3.81 2.39
CA PHE A 301 15.31 2.50 2.92
C PHE A 301 15.83 1.34 2.07
N GLY A 302 15.95 1.53 0.75
CA GLY A 302 16.37 0.51 -0.20
C GLY A 302 17.73 -0.10 0.12
N LEU A 303 18.67 0.71 0.63
CA LEU A 303 19.99 0.23 1.07
C LEU A 303 19.88 -0.78 2.23
N TYR A 304 18.99 -0.53 3.20
CA TYR A 304 18.77 -1.48 4.30
C TYR A 304 18.11 -2.77 3.81
N PHE A 305 17.15 -2.68 2.89
CA PHE A 305 16.55 -3.87 2.27
C PHE A 305 17.60 -4.72 1.54
N GLU A 306 18.51 -4.11 0.79
CA GLU A 306 19.57 -4.83 0.09
C GLU A 306 20.51 -5.55 1.08
N ILE A 307 20.90 -4.88 2.17
CA ILE A 307 21.71 -5.49 3.24
C ILE A 307 20.96 -6.69 3.86
N ILE A 308 19.69 -6.51 4.23
CA ILE A 308 18.86 -7.57 4.84
C ILE A 308 18.75 -8.77 3.90
N ILE A 309 18.46 -8.54 2.62
CA ILE A 309 18.32 -9.61 1.62
C ILE A 309 19.66 -10.35 1.43
N ASN A 310 20.77 -9.62 1.38
CA ASN A 310 22.08 -10.22 1.19
C ASN A 310 22.50 -11.08 2.41
N VAL A 311 22.25 -10.58 3.61
CA VAL A 311 22.47 -11.32 4.87
C VAL A 311 21.57 -12.57 4.91
N ALA A 312 20.28 -12.44 4.59
CA ALA A 312 19.35 -13.56 4.56
C ALA A 312 19.80 -14.66 3.59
N LYS A 313 20.30 -14.30 2.40
CA LYS A 313 20.85 -15.27 1.43
C LYS A 313 22.05 -16.04 1.99
N GLN A 314 22.92 -15.39 2.76
CA GLN A 314 24.09 -16.04 3.37
C GLN A 314 23.69 -16.98 4.52
N ILE A 315 22.66 -16.61 5.29
CA ILE A 315 22.21 -17.36 6.48
C ILE A 315 21.58 -18.72 6.12
N ILE A 316 21.08 -18.92 4.89
CA ILE A 316 20.39 -20.18 4.49
C ILE A 316 21.26 -21.42 4.75
N TYR A 317 22.55 -21.37 4.44
CA TYR A 317 23.45 -22.50 4.68
C TYR A 317 23.67 -22.76 6.17
N PHE A 318 23.76 -21.70 6.97
CA PHE A 318 23.86 -21.83 8.43
C PHE A 318 22.58 -22.45 9.02
N LEU A 319 21.40 -22.04 8.56
CA LEU A 319 20.13 -22.62 8.99
C LEU A 319 20.01 -24.10 8.64
N LEU A 320 20.53 -24.52 7.47
CA LEU A 320 20.56 -25.93 7.09
C LEU A 320 21.40 -26.76 8.08
N VAL A 321 22.59 -26.28 8.45
CA VAL A 321 23.46 -26.95 9.43
C VAL A 321 22.78 -27.01 10.79
N LEU A 322 22.20 -25.89 11.24
CA LEU A 322 21.46 -25.83 12.50
C LEU A 322 20.28 -26.81 12.51
N PHE A 323 19.54 -26.93 11.40
CA PHE A 323 18.44 -27.87 11.26
C PHE A 323 18.88 -29.32 11.40
N ILE A 324 20.00 -29.71 10.79
CA ILE A 324 20.57 -31.06 10.92
C ILE A 324 20.97 -31.34 12.37
N ILE A 325 21.58 -30.36 13.05
CA ILE A 325 21.95 -30.49 14.47
C ILE A 325 20.69 -30.68 15.33
N ILE A 326 19.67 -29.84 15.14
CA ILE A 326 18.40 -29.93 15.89
C ILE A 326 17.74 -31.29 15.68
N ILE A 327 17.65 -31.79 14.44
CA ILE A 327 17.08 -33.12 14.16
C ILE A 327 17.89 -34.22 14.84
N SER A 328 19.22 -34.11 14.82
CA SER A 328 20.11 -35.11 15.42
C SER A 328 19.92 -35.17 16.93
N PHE A 329 19.83 -34.01 17.60
CA PHE A 329 19.51 -33.95 19.03
C PHE A 329 18.09 -34.42 19.33
N ALA A 330 17.09 -33.98 18.55
CA ALA A 330 15.71 -34.43 18.72
C ALA A 330 15.60 -35.96 18.59
N HIS A 331 16.31 -36.55 17.63
CA HIS A 331 16.35 -38.00 17.46
C HIS A 331 17.06 -38.71 18.63
N ALA A 332 18.18 -38.17 19.11
CA ALA A 332 18.90 -38.72 20.27
C ALA A 332 18.04 -38.65 21.55
N PHE A 333 17.38 -37.51 21.80
CA PHE A 333 16.47 -37.35 22.94
C PHE A 333 15.25 -38.23 22.83
N TYR A 334 14.68 -38.39 21.63
CA TYR A 334 13.57 -39.32 21.40
C TYR A 334 13.96 -40.74 21.78
N ILE A 335 15.14 -41.23 21.37
CA ILE A 335 15.63 -42.55 21.77
C ILE A 335 15.89 -42.62 23.28
N LEU A 336 16.46 -41.57 23.86
CA LEU A 336 16.83 -41.54 25.28
C LEU A 336 15.60 -41.54 26.19
N LEU A 337 14.56 -40.80 25.83
CA LEU A 337 13.34 -40.58 26.63
C LEU A 337 12.21 -41.55 26.26
N SER A 338 12.39 -42.36 25.21
CA SER A 338 11.41 -43.39 24.89
C SER A 338 11.36 -44.44 26.02
N PRO A 339 10.16 -44.78 26.51
CA PRO A 339 9.99 -45.97 27.33
C PRO A 339 10.44 -47.21 26.54
N ARG A 340 11.14 -48.12 27.20
CA ARG A 340 11.64 -49.39 26.66
C ARG A 340 10.73 -50.57 26.97
N SER A 341 9.85 -50.37 27.93
CA SER A 341 8.92 -51.38 28.43
C SER A 341 7.50 -51.07 27.96
N ASP A 342 6.73 -52.12 27.68
CA ASP A 342 5.32 -51.97 27.33
C ASP A 342 4.55 -51.34 28.51
N TYR A 343 3.74 -50.35 28.21
CA TYR A 343 2.88 -49.67 29.17
C TYR A 343 1.52 -49.40 28.54
N SER A 344 0.51 -49.22 29.40
CA SER A 344 -0.84 -48.79 29.01
C SER A 344 -1.20 -47.58 29.86
N PHE A 345 -1.87 -46.58 29.28
CA PHE A 345 -2.36 -45.44 30.06
C PHE A 345 -3.54 -45.81 30.97
N ASP A 346 -4.27 -46.88 30.67
CA ASP A 346 -5.48 -47.25 31.42
C ASP A 346 -5.19 -48.18 32.60
N GLN A 347 -4.03 -48.83 32.60
CA GLN A 347 -3.61 -49.74 33.66
C GLN A 347 -2.33 -49.25 34.30
N TYR A 348 -2.34 -49.06 35.61
CA TYR A 348 -1.16 -48.67 36.37
C TYR A 348 -0.10 -49.77 36.29
N THR A 349 1.06 -49.43 35.73
CA THR A 349 2.19 -50.35 35.58
C THR A 349 3.44 -49.74 36.19
N LYS A 350 3.81 -50.20 37.40
CA LYS A 350 5.07 -49.83 38.03
C LYS A 350 6.15 -50.81 37.59
N ASN A 351 7.05 -50.35 36.74
CA ASN A 351 8.21 -51.13 36.31
C ASN A 351 9.52 -50.39 36.63
N THR A 352 10.66 -51.01 36.32
CA THR A 352 12.00 -50.45 36.59
C THR A 352 12.47 -49.48 35.50
N ASP A 353 11.65 -49.22 34.48
CA ASP A 353 12.00 -48.33 33.39
C ASP A 353 11.80 -46.87 33.82
N PRO A 354 12.88 -46.07 33.93
CA PRO A 354 12.77 -44.69 34.40
C PRO A 354 11.93 -43.81 33.46
N ASN A 355 11.79 -44.20 32.18
CA ASN A 355 11.06 -43.44 31.17
C ASN A 355 9.60 -43.89 30.99
N ASN A 356 9.11 -44.81 31.83
CA ASN A 356 7.69 -45.16 31.83
C ASN A 356 6.85 -43.96 32.33
N PRO A 357 5.79 -43.55 31.61
CA PRO A 357 4.93 -42.44 32.03
C PRO A 357 4.38 -42.56 33.46
N TRP A 358 4.12 -43.78 33.95
CA TRP A 358 3.65 -44.02 35.32
C TRP A 358 4.72 -43.75 36.39
N ASN A 359 6.01 -43.83 36.04
CA ASN A 359 7.11 -43.52 36.94
C ASN A 359 7.45 -42.02 36.96
N MET A 360 7.10 -41.30 35.88
CA MET A 360 7.26 -39.83 35.77
C MET A 360 6.02 -39.05 36.19
N ALA A 361 4.87 -39.73 36.33
CA ALA A 361 3.63 -39.11 36.76
C ALA A 361 3.78 -38.41 38.13
N LEU A 362 3.15 -37.24 38.24
CA LEU A 362 3.25 -36.41 39.43
C LEU A 362 2.61 -37.12 40.64
N THR A 363 3.38 -37.25 41.71
CA THR A 363 2.94 -37.84 42.98
C THR A 363 2.57 -36.72 43.96
N LEU A 364 1.29 -36.67 44.32
CA LEU A 364 0.77 -35.70 45.28
C LEU A 364 0.64 -36.37 46.65
N ASN A 365 1.29 -35.79 47.66
CA ASN A 365 1.11 -36.21 49.04
C ASN A 365 -0.16 -35.56 49.59
N GLN A 366 -1.07 -36.36 50.13
CA GLN A 366 -2.20 -35.83 50.91
C GLN A 366 -1.67 -35.42 52.30
N VAL A 367 -1.75 -34.13 52.61
CA VAL A 367 -1.45 -33.58 53.93
C VAL A 367 -2.76 -33.34 54.66
N PHE A 368 -2.94 -33.97 55.82
CA PHE A 368 -4.11 -33.77 56.67
C PHE A 368 -3.91 -32.57 57.60
N ASP A 369 -4.99 -31.96 58.09
CA ASP A 369 -4.96 -30.74 58.95
C ASP A 369 -4.18 -30.94 60.27
N ASN A 370 -3.96 -32.19 60.68
CA ASN A 370 -3.15 -32.58 61.83
C ASN A 370 -1.63 -32.70 61.51
N GLY A 371 -1.22 -32.40 60.27
CA GLY A 371 0.16 -32.47 59.79
C GLY A 371 0.66 -33.85 59.40
N THR A 372 -0.17 -34.90 59.43
CA THR A 372 0.24 -36.26 58.99
C THR A 372 0.09 -36.43 57.47
N MET A 373 1.02 -37.18 56.87
CA MET A 373 0.99 -37.56 55.45
C MET A 373 0.81 -39.08 55.37
N ASP A 374 -0.35 -39.56 54.88
CA ASP A 374 -0.67 -41.00 54.87
C ASP A 374 -0.97 -41.59 53.48
N SER A 375 -1.26 -40.77 52.46
CA SER A 375 -1.67 -41.25 51.13
C SER A 375 -1.02 -40.47 49.98
N PHE A 376 -0.64 -41.21 48.94
CA PHE A 376 -0.08 -40.68 47.69
C PHE A 376 -1.11 -40.85 46.57
N PHE A 377 -1.52 -39.75 45.94
CA PHE A 377 -2.27 -39.79 44.68
C PHE A 377 -1.30 -39.65 43.52
N ILE A 378 -1.42 -40.54 42.53
CA ILE A 378 -0.65 -40.48 41.29
C ILE A 378 -1.58 -39.93 40.21
N GLN A 379 -1.20 -38.83 39.57
CA GLN A 379 -1.94 -38.32 38.43
C GLN A 379 -1.87 -39.32 37.27
N LYS A 380 -3.00 -39.63 36.62
CA LYS A 380 -3.01 -40.52 35.44
C LYS A 380 -2.13 -39.88 34.34
N PRO A 381 -1.12 -40.59 33.81
CA PRO A 381 -0.30 -40.09 32.73
C PRO A 381 -1.11 -40.02 31.43
N ASP A 382 -0.75 -39.08 30.59
CA ASP A 382 -1.23 -38.86 29.23
C ASP A 382 -0.05 -38.89 28.24
N GLU A 383 -0.34 -38.76 26.94
CA GLU A 383 0.67 -38.76 25.87
C GLU A 383 1.75 -37.67 26.05
N ASN A 384 1.46 -36.61 26.82
CA ASN A 384 2.36 -35.48 27.05
C ASN A 384 3.16 -35.61 28.35
N THR A 385 2.91 -36.63 29.17
CA THR A 385 3.53 -36.75 30.50
C THR A 385 5.05 -36.95 30.40
N ASN A 386 5.54 -37.55 29.32
CA ASN A 386 6.99 -37.70 29.05
C ASN A 386 7.65 -36.44 28.46
N ILE A 387 6.85 -35.44 28.07
CA ILE A 387 7.30 -34.22 27.37
C ILE A 387 7.44 -33.03 28.35
N ASN A 388 6.86 -33.11 29.54
CA ASN A 388 6.81 -32.02 30.52
C ASN A 388 8.02 -31.95 31.50
N LEU A 389 9.11 -32.66 31.20
CA LEU A 389 10.42 -32.51 31.85
C LEU A 389 11.22 -31.42 31.16
#